data_AF-A0A924NBR8-F1
#
_entry.id   AF-A0A924NBR8-F1
#
_cell.length_a   1.000
_cell.length_b   1.000
_cell.length_c   1.000
_cell.angle_alpha   90.00
_cell.angle_beta   90.00
_cell.angle_gamma   90.00
#
_symmetry.space_group_name_H-M   'P 1'
#
loop_
_entity.id
_entity.type
_entity.pdbx_description
1 polymer ?
#
loop_
_entity_poly.entity_id
_entity_poly.type
_entity_poly.pdbx_seq_one_letter_code
_entity_poly.pdbx_strand_id
1 'polypeptide(L)'
;MINIERNPHQDDSSFPVHFIGLWDTVSSVGWAWDPPAYPFTAKLPNESIVRHALALDERRWFFRQNRISPQPGQDTKEVWFAGVHSDIGGGYPEQDGGLWRVTFEWMLAEATAAGMLVDADRLAGVRNRTPTPSAPWAEPQHESLHGVWWLGEIVPKLVYDPVTKRRAPAVGLGRCRQLRAGELIDGSALERIRSTPYAPASISTEFGASLRAESGQQAMSPYPG
;
A
#
# COMPACT_ATOMS: atom_id res chain seq x y z
N MET A 1 -27.66 -25.32 34.41
CA MET A 1 -28.31 -24.01 34.49
C MET A 1 -27.21 -22.97 34.58
N ILE A 2 -27.02 -22.16 33.55
CA ILE A 2 -26.00 -21.10 33.50
C ILE A 2 -26.76 -19.78 33.58
N ASN A 3 -26.44 -18.99 34.60
CA ASN A 3 -27.06 -17.70 34.88
C ASN A 3 -26.43 -16.66 33.94
N ILE A 4 -27.25 -16.00 33.10
CA ILE A 4 -26.80 -14.91 32.23
C ILE A 4 -27.32 -13.60 32.85
N GLU A 5 -26.49 -12.95 33.65
CA GLU A 5 -26.68 -11.54 33.96
C GLU A 5 -26.18 -10.73 32.76
N ARG A 6 -27.10 -10.35 31.86
CA ARG A 6 -26.79 -9.45 30.74
C ARG A 6 -26.67 -8.02 31.25
N ASN A 7 -25.49 -7.43 31.10
CA ASN A 7 -25.28 -6.00 31.24
C ASN A 7 -25.84 -5.28 29.99
N PRO A 8 -26.85 -4.40 30.10
CA PRO A 8 -27.52 -3.79 28.94
C PRO A 8 -26.68 -2.73 28.19
N HIS A 9 -25.42 -2.50 28.59
CA HIS A 9 -24.52 -1.53 27.97
C HIS A 9 -23.27 -2.13 27.31
N GLN A 10 -23.14 -3.45 27.27
CA GLN A 10 -22.04 -4.11 26.56
C GLN A 10 -22.51 -4.48 25.16
N ASP A 11 -22.00 -3.77 24.16
CA ASP A 11 -22.23 -4.10 22.75
C ASP A 11 -21.44 -5.38 22.43
N ASP A 12 -22.07 -6.53 22.68
CA ASP A 12 -21.52 -7.88 22.43
C ASP A 12 -21.34 -8.20 20.93
N SER A 13 -21.45 -7.21 20.04
CA SER A 13 -21.28 -7.37 18.59
C SER A 13 -19.87 -7.08 18.07
N SER A 14 -18.91 -6.65 18.92
CA SER A 14 -17.53 -6.42 18.50
C SER A 14 -16.73 -7.72 18.45
N PHE A 15 -16.36 -8.17 17.25
CA PHE A 15 -15.40 -9.25 17.04
C PHE A 15 -13.99 -8.65 16.90
N PRO A 16 -13.02 -9.03 17.75
CA PRO A 16 -11.65 -8.56 17.61
C PRO A 16 -11.04 -9.12 16.32
N VAL A 17 -10.44 -8.26 15.51
CA VAL A 17 -9.74 -8.64 14.29
C VAL A 17 -8.27 -8.83 14.64
N HIS A 18 -7.74 -10.05 14.47
CA HIS A 18 -6.35 -10.32 14.84
C HIS A 18 -5.36 -9.70 13.85
N PHE A 19 -5.63 -9.86 12.55
CA PHE A 19 -4.78 -9.39 11.46
C PHE A 19 -5.62 -8.75 10.36
N ILE A 20 -5.16 -7.62 9.83
CA ILE A 20 -5.68 -7.03 8.60
C ILE A 20 -4.54 -6.64 7.67
N GLY A 21 -4.62 -7.15 6.44
CA GLY A 21 -3.73 -6.81 5.34
C GLY A 21 -4.43 -5.89 4.35
N LEU A 22 -3.79 -4.76 4.04
CA LEU A 22 -4.31 -3.75 3.13
C LEU A 22 -3.34 -3.56 1.97
N TRP A 23 -3.88 -3.45 0.76
CA TRP A 23 -3.13 -3.04 -0.43
C TRP A 23 -3.67 -1.71 -0.93
N ASP A 24 -2.78 -0.72 -0.91
CA ASP A 24 -2.91 0.63 -1.44
C ASP A 24 -4.28 1.26 -1.24
N THR A 25 -4.73 1.32 0.02
CA THR A 25 -6.06 1.84 0.37
C THR A 25 -6.22 3.27 -0.14
N VAL A 26 -7.26 3.53 -0.93
CA VAL A 26 -7.57 4.86 -1.46
C VAL A 26 -8.87 5.41 -0.87
N SER A 27 -8.92 6.72 -0.64
CA SER A 27 -10.18 7.40 -0.34
C SER A 27 -10.89 7.73 -1.65
N SER A 28 -11.66 6.78 -2.20
CA SER A 28 -12.30 6.90 -3.53
C SER A 28 -13.75 7.37 -3.51
N VAL A 29 -14.23 8.01 -2.44
CA VAL A 29 -15.61 8.49 -2.39
C VAL A 29 -15.66 9.99 -2.68
N GLY A 30 -16.49 10.38 -3.66
CA GLY A 30 -16.66 11.77 -4.09
C GLY A 30 -15.84 12.09 -5.35
N TRP A 31 -16.44 11.88 -6.52
CA TRP A 31 -15.84 12.26 -7.80
C TRP A 31 -15.85 13.78 -8.03
N ALA A 32 -16.59 14.54 -7.20
CA ALA A 32 -16.52 15.99 -7.10
C ALA A 32 -17.19 16.52 -5.79
N TRP A 33 -16.68 17.63 -5.26
CA TRP A 33 -17.29 18.54 -4.26
C TRP A 33 -17.62 18.05 -2.84
N ASP A 34 -17.87 16.77 -2.58
CA ASP A 34 -17.99 16.26 -1.19
C ASP A 34 -17.63 14.77 -1.08
N PRO A 35 -16.50 14.40 -0.45
CA PRO A 35 -16.28 13.03 -0.04
C PRO A 35 -17.10 12.78 1.24
N PRO A 36 -18.11 11.87 1.24
CA PRO A 36 -18.68 11.41 2.49
C PRO A 36 -17.54 10.87 3.35
N ALA A 37 -17.27 11.56 4.46
CA ALA A 37 -16.26 11.14 5.41
C ALA A 37 -16.84 9.93 6.14
N TYR A 38 -16.48 8.73 5.70
CA TYR A 38 -16.73 7.55 6.50
C TYR A 38 -15.90 7.68 7.79
N PRO A 39 -16.53 7.66 8.98
CA PRO A 39 -15.76 7.52 10.20
C PRO A 39 -15.00 6.19 10.15
N PHE A 40 -13.80 6.14 10.76
CA PHE A 40 -12.97 4.93 10.90
C PHE A 40 -12.23 4.41 9.66
N THR A 41 -12.12 5.17 8.56
CA THR A 41 -11.31 4.72 7.41
C THR A 41 -9.80 4.69 7.64
N ALA A 42 -9.31 5.46 8.61
CA ALA A 42 -7.89 5.50 9.00
C ALA A 42 -7.65 4.99 10.43
N LYS A 43 -8.71 4.82 11.23
CA LYS A 43 -8.63 4.34 12.61
C LYS A 43 -9.28 2.97 12.66
N LEU A 44 -8.45 1.98 12.92
CA LEU A 44 -8.81 0.57 13.02
C LEU A 44 -8.74 0.21 14.52
N PRO A 45 -9.84 0.35 15.28
CA PRO A 45 -9.82 0.28 16.75
C PRO A 45 -9.84 -1.15 17.31
N ASN A 46 -10.20 -2.15 16.51
CA ASN A 46 -10.42 -3.53 16.95
C ASN A 46 -9.36 -4.50 16.42
N GLU A 47 -8.34 -3.96 15.77
CA GLU A 47 -7.29 -4.68 15.06
C GLU A 47 -6.02 -4.78 15.90
N SER A 48 -5.48 -5.99 16.09
CA SER A 48 -4.21 -6.17 16.81
C SER A 48 -2.99 -5.91 15.92
N ILE A 49 -3.01 -6.44 14.69
CA ILE A 49 -1.91 -6.37 13.72
C ILE A 49 -2.42 -5.82 12.40
N VAL A 50 -1.74 -4.79 11.89
CA VAL A 50 -2.11 -4.09 10.66
C VAL A 50 -0.91 -3.96 9.75
N ARG A 51 -1.11 -4.37 8.50
CA ARG A 51 -0.10 -4.32 7.43
C ARG A 51 -0.67 -3.61 6.23
N HIS A 52 0.07 -2.63 5.71
CA HIS A 52 -0.37 -1.83 4.57
C HIS A 52 0.74 -1.70 3.55
N ALA A 53 0.53 -2.29 2.37
CA ALA A 53 1.40 -2.09 1.22
C ALA A 53 0.95 -0.84 0.44
N LEU A 54 1.86 0.12 0.24
CA LEU A 54 1.59 1.40 -0.42
C LEU A 54 2.32 1.51 -1.77
N ALA A 55 1.63 2.01 -2.80
CA ALA A 55 2.21 2.24 -4.12
C ALA A 55 3.08 3.50 -4.16
N LEU A 56 4.35 3.41 -4.59
CA LEU A 56 5.23 4.58 -4.74
C LEU A 56 4.87 5.46 -5.92
N ASP A 57 4.41 4.86 -7.02
CA ASP A 57 4.33 5.51 -8.33
C ASP A 57 2.91 5.91 -8.76
N GLU A 58 1.90 5.65 -7.92
CA GLU A 58 0.52 6.02 -8.21
C GLU A 58 0.29 7.54 -8.12
N ARG A 59 -0.17 8.14 -9.21
CA ARG A 59 -0.27 9.60 -9.38
C ARG A 59 -1.70 10.12 -9.55
N ARG A 60 -2.67 9.24 -9.84
CA ARG A 60 -4.05 9.65 -10.14
C ARG A 60 -4.68 10.37 -8.96
N TRP A 61 -5.36 11.46 -9.25
CA TRP A 61 -5.99 12.37 -8.31
C TRP A 61 -7.03 11.71 -7.41
N PHE A 62 -7.70 10.68 -7.94
CA PHE A 62 -8.71 9.89 -7.23
C PHE A 62 -8.15 8.68 -6.50
N PHE A 63 -6.84 8.43 -6.57
CA PHE A 63 -6.15 7.31 -5.95
C PHE A 63 -5.13 7.79 -4.91
N ARG A 64 -5.50 8.83 -4.16
CA ARG A 64 -4.69 9.29 -3.03
C ARG A 64 -4.77 8.27 -1.90
N GLN A 65 -3.59 7.88 -1.43
CA GLN A 65 -3.43 6.90 -0.38
C GLN A 65 -4.08 7.39 0.92
N ASN A 66 -4.79 6.49 1.57
CA ASN A 66 -5.36 6.70 2.88
C ASN A 66 -4.47 6.02 3.91
N ARG A 67 -3.63 6.81 4.58
CA ARG A 67 -2.69 6.29 5.58
C ARG A 67 -3.41 5.94 6.87
N ILE A 68 -2.93 4.88 7.50
CA ILE A 68 -3.48 4.40 8.76
C ILE A 68 -2.95 5.31 9.88
N SER A 69 -3.81 5.61 10.84
CA SER A 69 -3.45 6.25 12.09
C SER A 69 -3.36 5.15 13.16
N PRO A 70 -2.14 4.72 13.56
CA PRO A 70 -1.98 3.66 14.54
C PRO A 70 -2.70 3.98 15.86
N GLN A 71 -3.34 2.98 16.46
CA GLN A 71 -3.94 3.08 17.79
C GLN A 71 -2.99 2.52 18.87
N PRO A 72 -3.10 2.95 20.15
CA PRO A 72 -2.32 2.37 21.24
C PRO A 72 -2.53 0.85 21.33
N GLY A 73 -1.43 0.09 21.41
CA GLY A 73 -1.47 -1.38 21.49
C GLY A 73 -1.60 -2.10 20.15
N GLN A 74 -1.68 -1.39 19.04
CA GLN A 74 -1.75 -1.94 17.68
C GLN A 74 -0.35 -2.05 17.05
N ASP A 75 -0.01 -3.22 16.53
CA ASP A 75 1.18 -3.40 15.69
C ASP A 75 0.85 -2.99 14.26
N THR A 76 1.16 -1.74 13.89
CA THR A 76 0.92 -1.19 12.55
C THR A 76 2.21 -1.03 11.76
N LYS A 77 2.24 -1.53 10.53
CA LYS A 77 3.35 -1.38 9.59
C LYS A 77 2.82 -0.94 8.22
N GLU A 78 3.24 0.25 7.77
CA GLU A 78 3.02 0.73 6.40
C GLU A 78 4.35 0.68 5.64
N VAL A 79 4.36 0.00 4.49
CA VAL A 79 5.56 -0.22 3.68
C VAL A 79 5.30 0.18 2.24
N TRP A 80 6.24 0.94 1.67
CA TRP A 80 6.19 1.44 0.31
C TRP A 80 6.86 0.50 -0.68
N PHE A 81 6.18 0.21 -1.78
CA PHE A 81 6.62 -0.69 -2.84
C PHE A 81 6.63 0.02 -4.20
N ALA A 82 7.50 -0.43 -5.10
CA ALA A 82 7.58 0.09 -6.46
C ALA A 82 6.35 -0.32 -7.29
N GLY A 83 5.81 0.62 -8.06
CA GLY A 83 4.65 0.41 -8.92
C GLY A 83 3.45 1.31 -8.60
N VAL A 84 2.44 1.26 -9.48
CA VAL A 84 1.15 1.94 -9.33
C VAL A 84 0.15 1.09 -8.54
N HIS A 85 -1.07 1.60 -8.29
CA HIS A 85 -2.08 0.94 -7.44
C HIS A 85 -2.27 -0.56 -7.73
N SER A 86 -2.44 -0.92 -9.01
CA SER A 86 -2.65 -2.32 -9.44
C SER A 86 -1.35 -3.13 -9.57
N ASP A 87 -0.18 -2.49 -9.59
CA ASP A 87 1.09 -3.20 -9.38
C ASP A 87 1.25 -3.64 -7.93
N ILE A 88 0.56 -2.99 -6.98
CA ILE A 88 0.62 -3.34 -5.56
C ILE A 88 -0.50 -4.31 -5.16
N GLY A 89 -1.74 -3.99 -5.52
CA GLY A 89 -2.92 -4.80 -5.17
C GLY A 89 -3.22 -5.93 -6.16
N GLY A 90 -2.53 -5.97 -7.30
CA GLY A 90 -2.88 -6.83 -8.43
C GLY A 90 -4.02 -6.27 -9.28
N GLY A 91 -4.32 -6.96 -10.37
CA GLY A 91 -5.42 -6.61 -11.29
C GLY A 91 -4.99 -6.36 -12.74
N TYR A 92 -3.69 -6.21 -13.00
CA TYR A 92 -3.17 -6.29 -14.36
C TYR A 92 -3.11 -7.76 -14.84
N PRO A 93 -3.26 -8.01 -16.16
CA PRO A 93 -3.02 -9.33 -16.73
C PRO A 93 -1.60 -9.82 -16.42
N GLU A 94 -1.44 -11.12 -16.14
CA GLU A 94 -0.16 -11.67 -15.69
C GLU A 94 0.96 -11.54 -16.74
N GLN A 95 0.60 -11.47 -18.03
CA GLN A 95 1.55 -11.25 -19.12
C GLN A 95 2.11 -9.81 -19.18
N ASP A 96 1.47 -8.84 -18.53
CA ASP A 96 1.82 -7.43 -18.61
C ASP A 96 2.78 -6.99 -17.49
N GLY A 97 2.98 -7.83 -16.47
CA GLY A 97 4.01 -7.64 -15.44
C GLY A 97 3.71 -8.33 -14.11
N GLY A 98 4.76 -8.64 -13.36
CA GLY A 98 4.69 -9.40 -12.10
C GLY A 98 4.96 -8.63 -10.81
N LEU A 99 4.98 -7.28 -10.81
CA LEU A 99 5.37 -6.49 -9.62
C LEU A 99 4.54 -6.80 -8.36
N TRP A 100 3.26 -7.14 -8.53
CA TRP A 100 2.35 -7.54 -7.44
C TRP A 100 2.83 -8.75 -6.64
N ARG A 101 3.72 -9.57 -7.22
CA ARG A 101 4.26 -10.76 -6.54
C ARG A 101 5.04 -10.37 -5.29
N VAL A 102 5.81 -9.28 -5.35
CA VAL A 102 6.58 -8.81 -4.19
C VAL A 102 5.64 -8.46 -3.03
N THR A 103 4.62 -7.65 -3.30
CA THR A 103 3.67 -7.19 -2.26
C THR A 103 2.80 -8.32 -1.74
N PHE A 104 2.44 -9.27 -2.61
CA PHE A 104 1.74 -10.49 -2.26
C PHE A 104 2.57 -11.36 -1.31
N GLU A 105 3.83 -11.65 -1.65
CA GLU A 105 4.71 -12.47 -0.82
C GLU A 105 5.03 -11.80 0.52
N TRP A 106 5.24 -10.48 0.52
CA TRP A 106 5.41 -9.72 1.76
C TRP A 106 4.17 -9.84 2.67
N MET A 107 2.97 -9.60 2.13
CA MET A 107 1.75 -9.68 2.93
C MET A 107 1.50 -11.10 3.45
N LEU A 108 1.76 -12.11 2.62
CA LEU A 108 1.64 -13.51 2.99
C LEU A 108 2.58 -13.86 4.15
N ALA A 109 3.83 -13.39 4.09
CA ALA A 109 4.80 -13.58 5.17
C ALA A 109 4.34 -12.92 6.47
N GLU A 110 3.87 -11.66 6.42
CA GLU A 110 3.38 -10.96 7.61
C GLU A 110 2.12 -11.61 8.19
N ALA A 111 1.20 -12.07 7.35
CA ALA A 111 -0.02 -12.75 7.78
C ALA A 111 0.28 -14.12 8.40
N THR A 112 1.19 -14.89 7.80
CA THR A 112 1.62 -16.20 8.33
C THR A 112 2.37 -16.03 9.66
N ALA A 113 3.21 -14.99 9.78
CA ALA A 113 3.88 -14.65 11.03
C ALA A 113 2.88 -14.25 12.13
N ALA A 114 1.72 -13.70 11.76
CA ALA A 114 0.59 -13.44 12.65
C ALA A 114 -0.29 -14.68 12.92
N GLY A 115 0.10 -15.87 12.44
CA GLY A 115 -0.61 -17.13 12.68
C GLY A 115 -1.72 -17.46 11.68
N MET A 116 -1.82 -16.75 10.55
CA MET A 116 -2.78 -17.10 9.50
C MET A 116 -2.43 -18.46 8.87
N LEU A 117 -3.40 -19.38 8.88
CA LEU A 117 -3.25 -20.66 8.20
C LEU A 117 -3.45 -20.48 6.69
N VAL A 118 -2.51 -21.01 5.91
CA VAL A 118 -2.51 -20.91 4.45
C VAL A 118 -2.63 -22.31 3.85
N ASP A 119 -3.58 -22.45 2.92
CA ASP A 119 -3.72 -23.66 2.10
C ASP A 119 -2.56 -23.73 1.10
N ALA A 120 -1.68 -24.72 1.28
CA ALA A 120 -0.46 -24.89 0.50
C ALA A 120 -0.75 -25.19 -0.98
N ASP A 121 -1.80 -25.96 -1.28
CA ASP A 121 -2.15 -26.33 -2.65
C ASP A 121 -2.69 -25.12 -3.42
N ARG A 122 -3.53 -24.31 -2.77
CA ARG A 122 -4.00 -23.05 -3.36
C ARG A 122 -2.89 -22.04 -3.54
N LEU A 123 -1.99 -21.93 -2.57
CA LEU A 123 -0.82 -21.04 -2.68
C LEU A 123 0.08 -21.46 -3.84
N ALA A 124 0.38 -22.75 -3.97
CA ALA A 124 1.13 -23.28 -5.10
C ALA A 124 0.41 -22.97 -6.42
N GLY A 125 -0.91 -23.11 -6.46
CA GLY A 125 -1.74 -22.75 -7.62
C GLY A 125 -1.67 -21.27 -8.01
N VAL A 126 -1.46 -20.35 -7.06
CA VAL A 126 -1.25 -18.92 -7.34
C VAL A 126 0.19 -18.64 -7.78
N ARG A 127 1.18 -19.19 -7.07
CA ARG A 127 2.60 -18.99 -7.38
C ARG A 127 2.95 -19.53 -8.77
N ASN A 128 2.39 -20.67 -9.14
CA ASN A 128 2.70 -21.39 -10.39
C ASN A 128 1.93 -20.88 -11.61
N ARG A 129 1.04 -19.88 -11.50
CA ARG A 129 0.31 -19.35 -12.67
C ARG A 129 1.25 -18.76 -13.73
N THR A 130 2.33 -18.17 -13.25
CA THR A 130 3.34 -17.51 -14.08
C THR A 130 4.71 -17.78 -13.44
N PRO A 131 5.76 -18.10 -14.23
CA PRO A 131 7.06 -18.43 -13.68
C PRO A 131 7.60 -17.30 -12.80
N THR A 132 8.10 -17.63 -11.61
CA THR A 132 8.73 -16.64 -10.74
C THR A 132 10.00 -16.09 -11.41
N PRO A 133 10.09 -14.78 -11.67
CA PRO A 133 11.27 -14.17 -12.26
C PRO A 133 12.44 -14.20 -11.27
N SER A 134 13.67 -14.19 -11.78
CA SER A 134 14.88 -14.13 -10.94
C SER A 134 15.05 -12.77 -10.24
N ALA A 135 14.47 -11.71 -10.81
CA ALA A 135 14.45 -10.36 -10.27
C ALA A 135 13.01 -9.81 -10.28
N PRO A 136 12.12 -10.25 -9.37
CA PRO A 136 10.72 -9.82 -9.34
C PRO A 136 10.56 -8.31 -9.16
N TRP A 137 11.53 -7.65 -8.51
CA TRP A 137 11.57 -6.20 -8.37
C TRP A 137 11.88 -5.46 -9.67
N ALA A 138 12.37 -6.13 -10.72
CA ALA A 138 12.74 -5.54 -12.00
C ALA A 138 11.67 -5.75 -13.09
N GLU A 139 10.55 -6.38 -12.74
CA GLU A 139 9.40 -6.58 -13.63
C GLU A 139 8.88 -5.25 -14.23
N PRO A 140 8.22 -5.28 -15.40
CA PRO A 140 7.63 -4.09 -16.00
C PRO A 140 6.70 -3.36 -15.02
N GLN A 141 6.83 -2.03 -15.00
CA GLN A 141 5.95 -1.16 -14.23
C GLN A 141 4.92 -0.54 -15.16
N HIS A 142 3.67 -0.46 -14.69
CA HIS A 142 2.60 0.18 -15.43
C HIS A 142 2.56 1.68 -15.15
N GLU A 143 2.08 2.45 -16.13
CA GLU A 143 1.70 3.85 -15.95
C GLU A 143 0.19 3.94 -15.84
N SER A 144 -0.33 4.36 -14.68
CA SER A 144 -1.77 4.44 -14.45
C SER A 144 -2.36 5.80 -14.83
N LEU A 145 -1.56 6.87 -14.88
CA LEU A 145 -2.02 8.20 -15.28
C LEU A 145 -1.89 8.40 -16.80
N HIS A 146 -2.87 7.90 -17.53
CA HIS A 146 -2.94 8.04 -18.99
C HIS A 146 -4.38 8.30 -19.47
N GLY A 147 -4.51 8.84 -20.69
CA GLY A 147 -5.80 9.04 -21.36
C GLY A 147 -6.81 9.85 -20.53
N VAL A 148 -8.00 9.28 -20.29
CA VAL A 148 -9.10 9.92 -19.55
C VAL A 148 -8.72 10.32 -18.12
N TRP A 149 -7.72 9.66 -17.51
CA TRP A 149 -7.28 10.00 -16.16
C TRP A 149 -6.67 11.41 -16.06
N TRP A 150 -6.13 11.95 -17.16
CA TRP A 150 -5.68 13.35 -17.19
C TRP A 150 -6.83 14.35 -17.06
N LEU A 151 -8.04 14.02 -17.51
CA LEU A 151 -9.23 14.84 -17.26
C LEU A 151 -9.60 14.80 -15.78
N GLY A 152 -9.36 13.68 -15.10
CA GLY A 152 -9.53 13.57 -13.65
C GLY A 152 -8.62 14.51 -12.86
N GLU A 153 -7.41 14.79 -13.35
CA GLU A 153 -6.44 15.64 -12.64
C GLU A 153 -6.89 17.10 -12.51
N ILE A 154 -7.75 17.58 -13.41
CA ILE A 154 -8.26 18.97 -13.40
C ILE A 154 -9.58 19.12 -12.62
N VAL A 155 -10.19 18.03 -12.16
CA VAL A 155 -11.43 18.07 -11.38
C VAL A 155 -11.11 18.52 -9.94
N PRO A 156 -11.62 19.67 -9.48
CA PRO A 156 -11.32 20.16 -8.15
C PRO A 156 -11.96 19.28 -7.07
N LYS A 157 -11.21 19.02 -5.99
CA LYS A 157 -11.74 18.47 -4.75
C LYS A 157 -11.42 19.36 -3.58
N LEU A 158 -12.32 19.33 -2.60
CA LEU A 158 -12.07 19.94 -1.29
C LEU A 158 -11.07 19.08 -0.51
N VAL A 159 -9.85 19.61 -0.37
CA VAL A 159 -8.77 18.99 0.42
C VAL A 159 -8.62 19.74 1.73
N TYR A 160 -8.46 19.02 2.82
CA TYR A 160 -8.19 19.61 4.13
C TYR A 160 -6.76 20.16 4.18
N ASP A 161 -6.64 21.44 4.50
CA ASP A 161 -5.38 22.12 4.76
C ASP A 161 -5.14 22.17 6.28
N PRO A 162 -4.09 21.50 6.79
CA PRO A 162 -3.80 21.48 8.23
C PRO A 162 -3.32 22.83 8.77
N VAL A 163 -2.77 23.72 7.93
CA VAL A 163 -2.28 25.05 8.32
C VAL A 163 -3.46 25.99 8.54
N THR A 164 -4.35 26.08 7.55
CA THR A 164 -5.53 26.96 7.62
C THR A 164 -6.71 26.33 8.35
N LYS A 165 -6.65 25.03 8.66
CA LYS A 165 -7.72 24.20 9.26
C LYS A 165 -9.05 24.28 8.49
N ARG A 166 -8.97 24.48 7.17
CA ARG A 166 -10.14 24.60 6.28
C ARG A 166 -10.00 23.65 5.11
N ARG A 167 -11.15 23.32 4.49
CA ARG A 167 -11.16 22.63 3.21
C ARG A 167 -11.05 23.65 2.09
N ALA A 168 -10.08 23.50 1.20
CA ALA A 168 -9.89 24.36 0.04
C ALA A 168 -9.93 23.52 -1.26
N PRO A 169 -10.43 24.08 -2.37
CA PRO A 169 -10.39 23.40 -3.64
C PRO A 169 -8.95 23.23 -4.11
N ALA A 170 -8.58 22.01 -4.48
CA ALA A 170 -7.31 21.67 -5.07
C ALA A 170 -7.51 20.73 -6.26
N VAL A 171 -6.54 20.73 -7.16
CA VAL A 171 -6.46 19.83 -8.32
C VAL A 171 -5.22 18.93 -8.18
N GLY A 172 -5.20 17.81 -8.90
CA GLY A 172 -4.14 16.82 -8.78
C GLY A 172 -2.88 17.15 -9.57
N LEU A 173 -3.06 17.56 -10.83
CA LEU A 173 -1.99 17.91 -11.78
C LEU A 173 -0.86 16.84 -11.88
N GLY A 174 -1.21 15.58 -11.70
CA GLY A 174 -0.29 14.45 -11.78
C GLY A 174 0.77 14.41 -10.69
N ARG A 175 0.52 15.08 -9.55
CA ARG A 175 1.48 15.15 -8.43
C ARG A 175 1.79 13.75 -7.88
N CYS A 176 3.07 13.51 -7.65
CA CYS A 176 3.58 12.27 -7.07
C CYS A 176 3.19 12.13 -5.61
N ARG A 177 3.36 10.93 -5.07
CA ARG A 177 3.20 10.69 -3.64
C ARG A 177 4.44 11.23 -2.91
N GLN A 178 4.27 11.56 -1.64
CA GLN A 178 5.36 12.12 -0.83
C GLN A 178 5.62 11.19 0.33
N LEU A 179 6.82 10.63 0.35
CA LEU A 179 7.35 9.91 1.50
C LEU A 179 7.66 10.88 2.64
N ARG A 180 7.32 10.51 3.87
CA ARG A 180 7.76 11.24 5.07
C ARG A 180 9.02 10.59 5.64
N ALA A 181 9.83 11.38 6.33
CA ALA A 181 10.99 10.86 7.05
C ALA A 181 10.55 9.78 8.05
N GLY A 182 11.25 8.64 8.03
CA GLY A 182 10.95 7.49 8.89
C GLY A 182 9.93 6.48 8.31
N GLU A 183 9.35 6.74 7.13
CA GLU A 183 8.50 5.75 6.45
C GLU A 183 9.34 4.60 5.88
N LEU A 184 8.77 3.39 5.87
CA LEU A 184 9.46 2.17 5.46
C LEU A 184 9.33 1.97 3.94
N ILE A 185 10.45 1.72 3.27
CA ILE A 185 10.48 1.30 1.86
C ILE A 185 10.90 -0.16 1.82
N ASP A 186 10.19 -0.98 1.05
CA ASP A 186 10.51 -2.38 0.90
C ASP A 186 11.89 -2.59 0.24
N GLY A 187 12.59 -3.63 0.67
CA GLY A 187 13.93 -3.96 0.16
C GLY A 187 13.94 -4.18 -1.36
N SER A 188 12.87 -4.71 -1.93
CA SER A 188 12.75 -4.90 -3.39
C SER A 188 12.69 -3.57 -4.15
N ALA A 189 12.01 -2.56 -3.59
CA ALA A 189 11.93 -1.23 -4.20
C ALA A 189 13.30 -0.53 -4.13
N LEU A 190 14.01 -0.68 -3.00
CA LEU A 190 15.39 -0.23 -2.88
C LEU A 190 16.30 -0.94 -3.91
N GLU A 191 16.15 -2.25 -4.07
CA GLU A 191 16.94 -3.02 -5.03
C GLU A 191 16.63 -2.61 -6.47
N ARG A 192 15.36 -2.38 -6.82
CA ARG A 192 14.98 -1.82 -8.13
C ARG A 192 15.66 -0.48 -8.39
N ILE A 193 15.73 0.41 -7.39
CA ILE A 193 16.46 1.68 -7.51
C ILE A 193 17.95 1.43 -7.71
N ARG A 194 18.57 0.47 -7.02
CA ARG A 194 20.01 0.19 -7.17
C ARG A 194 20.33 -0.42 -8.53
N SER A 195 19.58 -1.42 -8.94
CA SER A 195 19.95 -2.33 -10.03
C SER A 195 19.36 -1.93 -11.39
N THR A 196 18.46 -0.94 -11.47
CA THR A 196 17.79 -0.55 -12.72
C THR A 196 17.75 0.97 -12.90
N PRO A 197 17.40 1.50 -14.09
CA PRO A 197 17.17 2.94 -14.30
C PRO A 197 15.98 3.55 -13.53
N TYR A 198 15.24 2.74 -12.77
CA TYR A 198 14.07 3.20 -11.99
C TYR A 198 14.44 4.32 -11.01
N ALA A 199 13.72 5.44 -11.11
CA ALA A 199 13.90 6.62 -10.28
C ALA A 199 12.52 7.22 -9.96
N PRO A 200 11.86 6.77 -8.88
CA PRO A 200 10.52 7.24 -8.57
C PRO A 200 10.56 8.71 -8.12
N ALA A 201 9.66 9.52 -8.67
CA ALA A 201 9.58 10.94 -8.35
C ALA A 201 9.13 11.23 -6.89
N SER A 202 8.67 10.19 -6.17
CA SER A 202 8.36 10.24 -4.74
C SER A 202 9.61 10.26 -3.85
N ILE A 203 10.78 9.92 -4.41
CA ILE A 203 12.08 9.85 -3.73
C ILE A 203 13.00 10.98 -4.24
N SER A 204 13.78 11.58 -3.33
CA SER A 204 14.72 12.64 -3.72
C SER A 204 15.89 12.08 -4.53
N THR A 205 16.41 12.89 -5.46
CA THR A 205 17.52 12.49 -6.33
C THR A 205 18.78 12.16 -5.52
N GLU A 206 19.03 12.87 -4.42
CA GLU A 206 20.17 12.66 -3.53
C GLU A 206 20.10 11.30 -2.84
N PHE A 207 18.92 10.93 -2.32
CA PHE A 207 18.71 9.63 -1.69
C PHE A 207 18.79 8.49 -2.72
N GLY A 208 18.22 8.68 -3.91
CA GLY A 208 18.35 7.71 -5.00
C GLY A 208 19.81 7.50 -5.41
N ALA A 209 20.61 8.57 -5.44
CA ALA A 209 22.04 8.49 -5.75
C ALA A 209 22.83 7.79 -4.63
N SER A 210 22.51 8.04 -3.36
CA SER A 210 23.20 7.38 -2.24
C SER A 210 22.95 5.87 -2.25
N LEU A 211 21.72 5.43 -2.50
CA LEU A 211 21.39 4.00 -2.61
C LEU A 211 22.22 3.30 -3.69
N ARG A 212 22.38 3.93 -4.85
CA ARG A 212 23.18 3.40 -5.97
C ARG A 212 24.68 3.38 -5.69
N ALA A 213 25.17 4.27 -4.84
CA ALA A 213 26.57 4.26 -4.40
C ALA A 213 26.87 3.11 -3.42
N GLU A 214 25.89 2.71 -2.62
CA GLU A 214 26.01 1.62 -1.62
C GLU A 214 26.05 0.21 -2.24
N SER A 215 25.54 0.02 -3.48
CA SER A 215 25.52 -1.28 -4.18
C SER A 215 26.88 -1.92 -4.45
N GLY A 216 27.99 -1.28 -4.06
CA GLY A 216 29.31 -1.90 -3.98
C GLY A 216 29.45 -2.96 -2.87
N GLN A 217 28.50 -3.08 -1.94
CA GLN A 217 28.54 -4.02 -0.81
C GLN A 217 27.21 -4.77 -0.64
N GLN A 218 27.18 -6.02 -1.12
CA GLN A 218 26.23 -7.11 -0.81
C GLN A 218 24.76 -6.96 -1.30
N ALA A 219 24.42 -7.69 -2.37
CA ALA A 219 23.03 -7.99 -2.74
C ALA A 219 22.55 -9.24 -1.97
N MET A 220 21.47 -9.11 -1.19
CA MET A 220 20.79 -10.23 -0.53
C MET A 220 19.32 -10.20 -0.97
N SER A 221 18.80 -11.31 -1.51
CA SER A 221 17.38 -11.44 -1.88
C SER A 221 16.51 -11.23 -0.63
N PRO A 222 15.52 -10.31 -0.66
CA PRO A 222 14.70 -10.03 0.52
C PRO A 222 13.70 -11.15 0.86
N TYR A 223 13.46 -12.12 -0.04
CA TYR A 223 12.48 -13.19 0.17
C TYR A 223 13.04 -14.56 -0.29
N PRO A 224 12.90 -15.63 0.51
CA PRO A 224 13.24 -16.98 0.08
C PRO A 224 12.21 -17.50 -0.94
N GLY A 225 12.71 -18.19 -1.97
CA GLY A 225 11.90 -18.84 -3.00
C GLY A 225 11.25 -20.15 -2.54
#